data_AF-A0A143H9Q5-F1
#
_entry.id   AF-A0A143H9Q5-F1
#
_cell.length_a   1.000
_cell.length_b   1.000
_cell.length_c   1.000
_cell.angle_alpha   90.00
_cell.angle_beta   90.00
_cell.angle_gamma   90.00
#
_symmetry.space_group_name_H-M   'P 1'
#
loop_
_entity.id
_entity.type
_entity.pdbx_description
1 polymer ?
#
loop_
_entity_poly.entity_id
_entity_poly.type
_entity_poly.pdbx_seq_one_letter_code
_entity_poly.pdbx_strand_id
1 'polypeptide(L)' 'MSESILKKLENTREKMIQSGIEKGFSNIETIRLSKKLDHLLNTYQQEQEHEQDYPKGEDLVKF' A
#
# COMPACT_ATOMS: atom_id res chain seq x y z
N MET A 1 -4.42 0.15 15.42
CA MET A 1 -4.35 -1.01 14.49
C MET A 1 -3.41 -0.72 13.31
N SER A 2 -3.30 0.53 12.88
CA SER A 2 -2.38 1.07 11.86
C SER A 2 -0.90 0.67 12.01
N GLU A 3 -0.35 0.59 13.24
CA GLU A 3 1.04 0.13 13.43
C GLU A 3 1.30 -1.30 12.89
N SER A 4 0.28 -2.16 12.93
CA SER A 4 0.38 -3.53 12.42
C SER A 4 0.41 -3.57 10.89
N ILE A 5 -0.38 -2.72 10.22
CA ILE A 5 -0.43 -2.70 8.76
C ILE A 5 0.82 -2.02 8.17
N LEU A 6 1.28 -0.92 8.77
CA LEU A 6 2.53 -0.26 8.37
C LEU A 6 3.73 -1.21 8.49
N LYS A 7 3.82 -1.97 9.59
CA LYS A 7 4.87 -2.98 9.76
C LYS A 7 4.79 -4.07 8.69
N LYS A 8 3.59 -4.55 8.35
CA LYS A 8 3.42 -5.57 7.29
C LYS A 8 3.76 -5.03 5.91
N LEU A 9 3.43 -3.77 5.66
CA LEU A 9 3.73 -3.06 4.41
C LEU A 9 5.24 -2.98 4.21
N GLU A 10 5.99 -2.47 5.20
CA GLU A 10 7.44 -2.30 5.05
C GLU A 10 8.16 -3.65 4.92
N ASN A 11 7.79 -4.64 5.73
CA ASN A 11 8.33 -5.99 5.60
C ASN A 11 8.04 -6.61 4.22
N THR A 12 6.89 -6.31 3.61
CA THR A 12 6.55 -6.83 2.28
C THR A 12 7.32 -6.09 1.19
N ARG A 13 7.51 -4.77 1.36
CA ARG A 13 8.31 -3.91 0.48
C ARG A 13 9.77 -4.37 0.42
N GLU A 14 10.41 -4.56 1.57
CA GLU A 14 11.80 -5.05 1.65
C GLU A 14 11.96 -6.39 0.92
N LYS A 15 11.06 -7.34 1.17
CA LYS A 15 11.08 -8.65 0.49
C LYS A 15 10.88 -8.54 -1.00
N MET A 16 9.97 -7.67 -1.46
CA MET A 16 9.73 -7.44 -2.88
C MET A 16 10.99 -6.87 -3.56
N ILE A 17 11.65 -5.89 -2.94
CA ILE A 17 12.88 -5.28 -3.45
C ILE A 17 13.99 -6.32 -3.52
N GLN A 18 14.19 -7.10 -2.44
CA GLN A 18 15.20 -8.16 -2.42
C GLN A 18 14.95 -9.19 -3.53
N SER A 19 13.71 -9.67 -3.67
CA SER A 19 13.32 -10.59 -4.74
C SER A 19 13.50 -9.98 -6.14
N GLY A 20 13.22 -8.68 -6.30
CA GLY A 20 13.43 -7.96 -7.56
C GLY A 20 14.92 -7.87 -7.94
N ILE A 21 15.80 -7.67 -6.95
CA ILE A 21 17.25 -7.64 -7.15
C ILE A 21 17.80 -9.04 -7.44
N GLU A 22 17.37 -10.06 -6.69
CA GLU A 22 17.91 -11.43 -6.79
C GLU A 22 17.35 -12.22 -7.99
N LYS A 23 16.05 -12.06 -8.28
CA LYS A 23 15.30 -12.93 -9.20
C LYS A 23 14.71 -12.16 -10.39
N GLY A 24 14.72 -10.83 -10.35
CA GLY A 24 14.07 -9.96 -11.34
C GLY A 24 12.60 -9.66 -11.02
N PHE A 25 12.09 -8.55 -11.57
CA PHE A 25 10.71 -8.10 -11.34
C PHE A 25 9.65 -8.93 -12.06
N SER A 26 10.03 -9.63 -13.13
CA SER A 26 9.14 -10.58 -13.83
C SER A 26 9.08 -11.96 -13.16
N ASN A 27 9.86 -12.20 -12.10
CA ASN A 27 9.79 -13.45 -11.35
C ASN A 27 8.44 -13.57 -10.63
N ILE A 28 7.89 -14.79 -10.60
CA ILE A 28 6.60 -15.08 -9.99
C ILE A 28 6.53 -14.70 -8.51
N GLU A 29 7.65 -14.83 -7.78
CA GLU A 29 7.73 -14.42 -6.37
C GLU A 29 7.68 -12.90 -6.22
N THR A 30 8.42 -12.16 -7.05
CA THR A 30 8.40 -10.69 -7.04
C THR A 30 7.02 -10.16 -7.41
N ILE A 31 6.34 -10.77 -8.40
CA ILE A 31 4.96 -10.44 -8.77
C ILE A 31 3.98 -10.74 -7.63
N ARG A 32 4.16 -11.84 -6.89
CA ARG A 32 3.31 -12.15 -5.74
C ARG A 32 3.51 -11.14 -4.62
N LEU A 33 4.75 -10.75 -4.37
CA LEU A 33 5.09 -9.74 -3.36
C LEU A 33 4.55 -8.36 -3.74
N SER A 34 4.60 -7.97 -5.01
CA SER A 34 4.03 -6.69 -5.48
C SER A 34 2.51 -6.63 -5.31
N LYS A 35 1.78 -7.70 -5.67
CA LYS A 35 0.33 -7.80 -5.43
C LYS A 35 -0.03 -7.71 -3.95
N LYS A 36 0.77 -8.32 -3.08
CA LYS A 36 0.57 -8.24 -1.63
C LYS A 36 0.84 -6.83 -1.10
N LEU A 37 1.90 -6.18 -1.59
CA LEU A 37 2.22 -4.80 -1.21
C LEU A 37 1.11 -3.84 -1.63
N ASP A 38 0.59 -3.99 -2.85
CA ASP A 38 -0.53 -3.21 -3.37
C ASP A 38 -1.80 -3.37 -2.50
N HIS A 39 -2.16 -4.60 -2.14
CA HIS A 39 -3.28 -4.84 -1.24
C HIS A 39 -3.10 -4.15 0.13
N LEU A 40 -1.90 -4.20 0.71
CA LEU A 40 -1.60 -3.54 1.99
C LEU A 40 -1.67 -2.01 1.88
N LEU A 41 -1.23 -1.43 0.76
CA LEU A 41 -1.36 0.01 0.49
C LEU A 41 -2.82 0.43 0.40
N ASN A 42 -3.62 -0.33 -0.35
CA ASN A 42 -5.06 -0.06 -0.50
C ASN A 42 -5.80 -0.17 0.84
N THR A 43 -5.52 -1.19 1.64
CA THR A 43 -6.11 -1.32 2.97
C THR A 43 -5.67 -0.21 3.92
N TYR A 44 -4.40 0.19 3.90
CA TYR A 44 -3.93 1.33 4.70
C TYR A 44 -4.63 2.63 4.29
N GLN A 45 -4.76 2.89 2.99
CA GLN A 45 -5.47 4.05 2.48
C GLN A 45 -6.94 4.07 2.92
N GLN A 46 -7.63 2.92 2.84
CA GLN A 46 -9.01 2.79 3.32
C GLN A 46 -9.13 3.06 4.83
N GLU A 47 -8.22 2.52 5.64
CA GLU A 47 -8.21 2.80 7.09
C GLU A 47 -8.02 4.29 7.38
N GLN A 48 -7.19 5.00 6.60
CA GLN A 48 -6.98 6.44 6.74
C GLN A 48 -8.18 7.28 6.26
N GLU A 49 -8.88 6.83 5.22
CA GLU A 49 -10.11 7.49 4.73
C GLU A 49 -11.28 7.34 5.70
N HIS A 50 -11.36 6.24 6.45
CA HIS A 50 -12.36 6.07 7.50
C HIS A 50 -12.05 6.85 8.79
N GLU A 51 -10.80 7.27 9.02
CA GLU A 51 -10.42 8.14 10.15
C GLU A 51 -10.59 9.64 9.83
N GLN A 52 -10.77 10.03 8.57
CA GLN A 52 -10.96 11.42 8.14
C GLN A 52 -12.37 11.67 7.61
N ASP A 53 -13.35 11.75 8.51
CA ASP A 53 -14.68 12.30 8.24
C ASP A 53 -14.65 13.86 8.22
N TYR A 54 -13.62 14.42 7.57
CA TYR A 54 -13.53 15.85 7.27
C TYR A 54 -13.90 16.05 5.80
N PRO A 55 -14.73 17.05 5.47
CA PRO A 55 -15.26 17.23 4.12
C PRO A 55 -14.10 17.45 3.14
N LYS A 56 -13.95 16.53 2.17
CA LYS A 56 -13.00 16.69 1.08
C LYS A 56 -13.39 17.94 0.27
N GLY A 57 -12.42 18.81 0.02
CA GLY A 57 -12.58 20.11 -0.64
C GLY A 57 -13.00 20.08 -2.11
N GLU A 58 -13.66 19.02 -2.58
CA GLU A 58 -14.28 18.95 -3.91
C GLU A 58 -15.57 19.78 -3.99
N ASP A 59 -16.13 20.22 -2.85
CA ASP A 59 -17.30 21.12 -2.81
C ASP A 59 -16.95 22.63 -2.90
N LEU A 60 -15.66 23.00 -3.00
CA LEU A 60 -15.21 24.40 -2.99
C LEU A 60 -15.05 25.05 -4.37
N VAL A 61 -15.44 24.38 -5.46
CA VAL A 61 -15.48 25.01 -6.79
C VAL A 61 -16.88 24.87 -7.38
N LYS A 62 -17.78 25.75 -6.92
CA LYS A 62 -18.98 26.13 -7.69
C LYS A 62 -18.73 27.53 -8.24
N PHE A 63 -18.47 27.61 -9.54
CA PHE A 63 -18.62 28.84 -10.31
C PHE A 63 -20.09 29.04 -10.67
#